data_AF-R0E1I4-F1
#
_entry.id   AF-R0E1I4-F1
#
_cell.length_a   1.000
_cell.length_b   1.000
_cell.length_c   1.000
_cell.angle_alpha   90.00
_cell.angle_beta   90.00
_cell.angle_gamma   90.00
#
_symmetry.space_group_name_H-M   'P 1'
#
loop_
_entity.id
_entity.type
_entity.pdbx_description
1 polymer ?
#
loop_
_entity_poly.entity_id
_entity_poly.type
_entity_poly.pdbx_seq_one_letter_code
_entity_poly.pdbx_strand_id
1 'polypeptide(L)'
;MKRLAEWRGLCDRKFYPLVLEGVYEWMAQRAKADTAKRAVTTTYDVLSRLNGPFSDRLAFLRRENNVPAADALILTTMHNSKGLEWDHVCIIRAEETVVPNEKSTESEERRLFYVAMTRARDRLEMSTAKKNPTSRFVLEASLT
;
A
#
# COMPACT_ATOMS: atom_id res chain seq x y z
N MET A 1 8.19 -16.29 34.54
CA MET A 1 8.14 -14.93 35.15
C MET A 1 9.33 -14.04 34.75
N LYS A 2 10.58 -14.53 34.67
CA LYS A 2 11.77 -13.71 34.25
C LYS A 2 11.67 -13.04 32.86
N ARG A 3 11.31 -13.79 31.81
CA ARG A 3 11.19 -13.25 30.43
C ARG A 3 10.20 -12.08 30.27
N LEU A 4 9.11 -12.09 31.03
CA LEU A 4 8.09 -11.02 30.93
C LEU A 4 8.64 -9.68 31.46
N ALA A 5 9.43 -9.71 32.52
CA ALA A 5 10.07 -8.50 33.05
C ALA A 5 11.14 -7.94 32.10
N GLU A 6 11.93 -8.82 31.49
CA GLU A 6 12.93 -8.46 30.46
C GLU A 6 12.26 -7.83 29.23
N TRP A 7 11.21 -8.46 28.70
CA TRP A 7 10.47 -7.92 27.56
C TRP A 7 9.80 -6.59 27.86
N ARG A 8 9.26 -6.40 29.08
CA ARG A 8 8.75 -5.10 29.53
C ARG A 8 9.84 -4.04 29.55
N GLY A 9 11.00 -4.34 30.12
CA GLY A 9 12.13 -3.40 30.13
C GLY A 9 12.63 -3.03 28.72
N LEU A 10 12.57 -3.96 27.78
CA LEU A 10 12.88 -3.67 26.37
C LEU A 10 11.80 -2.78 25.72
N CYS A 11 10.51 -3.01 26.02
CA CYS A 11 9.43 -2.14 25.58
C CYS A 11 9.56 -0.72 26.13
N ASP A 12 9.90 -0.55 27.41
CA ASP A 12 10.09 0.76 28.04
C ASP A 12 11.23 1.54 27.36
N ARG A 13 12.26 0.82 26.91
CA ARG A 13 13.39 1.35 26.14
C ARG A 13 13.12 1.42 24.63
N LYS A 14 11.89 1.14 24.18
CA LYS A 14 11.43 1.18 22.78
C LYS A 14 12.12 0.19 21.84
N PHE A 15 12.70 -0.89 22.36
CA PHE A 15 13.27 -1.99 21.57
C PHE A 15 12.21 -2.99 21.09
N TYR A 16 11.14 -2.49 20.46
CA TYR A 16 9.99 -3.31 20.03
C TYR A 16 10.35 -4.44 19.05
N PRO A 17 11.23 -4.24 18.05
CA PRO A 17 11.62 -5.32 17.16
C PRO A 17 12.27 -6.50 17.89
N LEU A 18 13.11 -6.22 18.90
CA LEU A 18 13.80 -7.25 19.67
C LEU A 18 12.83 -8.04 20.55
N VAL A 19 11.82 -7.36 21.13
CA VAL A 19 10.75 -8.04 21.85
C VAL A 19 9.93 -8.91 20.91
N LEU A 20 9.64 -8.43 19.69
CA LEU A 20 8.85 -9.16 18.71
C LEU A 20 9.57 -10.45 18.29
N GLU A 21 10.88 -10.36 18.04
CA GLU A 21 11.75 -11.50 17.78
C GLU A 21 11.69 -12.52 18.92
N GLY A 22 11.93 -12.06 20.16
CA GLY A 22 11.93 -12.95 21.32
C GLY A 22 10.59 -13.62 21.59
N VAL A 23 9.48 -12.93 21.33
CA VAL A 23 8.12 -13.51 21.42
C VAL A 23 7.91 -14.54 20.31
N TYR A 24 8.31 -14.22 19.07
CA TYR A 24 8.21 -15.15 17.94
C TYR A 24 8.98 -16.44 18.21
N GLU A 25 10.25 -16.35 18.58
CA GLU A 25 11.07 -17.51 18.93
C GLU A 25 10.42 -18.34 20.05
N TRP A 26 9.93 -17.66 21.10
CA TRP A 26 9.28 -18.31 22.24
C TRP A 26 8.01 -19.07 21.85
N MET A 27 7.19 -18.50 20.96
CA MET A 27 5.97 -19.10 20.43
C MET A 27 6.27 -20.23 19.44
N ALA A 28 7.22 -20.02 18.52
CA ALA A 28 7.63 -21.00 17.51
C ALA A 28 8.14 -22.30 18.16
N GLN A 29 8.92 -22.19 19.24
CA GLN A 29 9.38 -23.35 20.03
C GLN A 29 8.24 -24.12 20.70
N ARG A 30 7.07 -23.52 20.89
CA ARG A 30 5.91 -24.11 21.60
C ARG A 30 4.79 -24.55 20.67
N ALA A 31 4.80 -24.11 19.41
CA ALA A 31 3.81 -24.46 18.42
C ALA A 31 4.00 -25.92 17.96
N LYS A 32 3.06 -26.80 18.33
CA LYS A 32 3.13 -28.23 18.00
C LYS A 32 2.54 -28.55 16.61
N ALA A 33 1.34 -28.04 16.33
CA ALA A 33 0.65 -28.27 15.07
C ALA A 33 1.17 -27.34 13.96
N ASP A 34 1.20 -27.82 12.71
CA ASP A 34 1.70 -27.03 11.57
C ASP A 34 0.83 -25.81 11.27
N THR A 35 -0.47 -25.87 11.56
CA THR A 35 -1.35 -24.69 11.50
C THR A 35 -0.93 -23.62 12.52
N ALA A 36 -0.55 -24.02 13.74
CA ALA A 36 -0.08 -23.09 14.76
C ALA A 36 1.28 -22.48 14.39
N LYS A 37 2.21 -23.28 13.85
CA LYS A 37 3.51 -22.77 13.37
C LYS A 37 3.32 -21.74 12.26
N ARG A 38 2.49 -22.05 11.25
CA ARG A 38 2.16 -21.11 10.17
C ARG A 38 1.56 -19.82 10.69
N ALA A 39 0.57 -19.90 11.60
CA ALA A 39 -0.05 -18.72 12.17
C ALA A 39 0.96 -17.82 12.91
N VAL A 40 1.87 -18.41 13.69
CA VAL A 40 2.93 -17.68 14.40
C VAL A 40 3.90 -17.01 13.42
N THR A 41 4.40 -17.74 12.42
CA THR A 41 5.32 -17.20 11.41
C THR A 41 4.68 -16.09 10.59
N THR A 42 3.48 -16.30 10.05
CA THR A 42 2.77 -15.27 9.27
C THR A 42 2.49 -14.01 10.10
N THR A 43 2.12 -14.17 11.37
CA THR A 43 1.90 -13.01 12.26
C THR A 43 3.19 -12.23 12.47
N TYR A 44 4.30 -12.93 12.73
CA TYR A 44 5.61 -12.29 12.87
C TYR A 44 6.05 -11.56 11.60
N ASP A 45 5.91 -12.18 10.42
CA ASP A 45 6.30 -11.58 9.13
C ASP A 45 5.55 -10.28 8.83
N VAL A 46 4.27 -10.19 9.22
CA VAL A 46 3.49 -8.97 9.08
C VAL A 46 3.95 -7.93 10.10
N LEU A 47 4.03 -8.32 11.37
CA LEU A 47 4.33 -7.39 12.45
C LEU A 47 5.75 -6.82 12.35
N SER A 48 6.73 -7.58 11.87
CA SER A 48 8.14 -7.17 11.77
C SER A 48 8.38 -6.07 10.75
N ARG A 49 7.52 -5.97 9.73
CA ARG A 49 7.57 -4.94 8.68
C ARG A 49 6.97 -3.59 9.10
N LEU A 50 6.25 -3.57 10.21
CA LEU A 50 5.65 -2.36 10.75
C LEU A 50 6.65 -1.62 11.64
N ASN A 51 6.39 -0.34 11.90
CA ASN A 51 7.18 0.48 12.82
C ASN A 51 6.32 0.87 14.03
N GLY A 52 6.99 1.32 15.10
CA GLY A 52 6.32 1.82 16.31
C GLY A 52 6.02 0.76 17.37
N PRO A 53 5.29 1.17 18.44
CA PRO A 53 4.89 0.33 19.56
C PRO A 53 4.02 -0.87 19.15
N PHE A 54 3.96 -1.89 20.02
CA PHE A 54 3.10 -3.06 19.80
C PHE A 54 1.61 -2.71 19.67
N SER A 55 1.12 -1.68 20.37
CA SER A 55 -0.26 -1.21 20.25
C SER A 55 -0.61 -0.87 18.80
N ASP A 56 0.29 -0.17 18.11
CA ASP A 56 0.06 0.34 16.76
C ASP A 56 0.17 -0.80 15.75
N ARG A 57 1.15 -1.69 15.97
CA ARG A 57 1.31 -2.94 15.22
C ARG A 57 0.07 -3.85 15.33
N LEU A 58 -0.50 -3.98 16.53
CA LEU A 58 -1.72 -4.76 16.76
C LEU A 58 -2.96 -4.06 16.20
N ALA A 59 -3.03 -2.73 16.29
CA ALA A 59 -4.10 -1.95 15.67
C ALA A 59 -4.14 -2.16 14.15
N PHE A 60 -2.95 -2.24 13.51
CA PHE A 60 -2.86 -2.59 12.09
C PHE A 60 -3.45 -3.97 11.76
N LEU A 61 -3.21 -5.00 12.58
CA LEU A 61 -3.80 -6.33 12.36
C LEU A 61 -5.32 -6.37 12.57
N ARG A 62 -5.84 -5.47 13.39
CA ARG A 62 -7.26 -5.38 13.73
C ARG A 62 -8.04 -4.50 12.76
N ARG A 63 -7.37 -3.72 11.91
CA ARG A 63 -8.05 -2.87 10.93
C ARG A 63 -8.83 -3.77 9.98
N GLU A 64 -10.05 -3.38 9.65
CA GLU A 64 -10.77 -4.00 8.55
C GLU A 64 -9.97 -3.75 7.27
N ASN A 65 -9.69 -4.83 6.53
CA ASN A 65 -9.04 -4.71 5.24
C ASN A 65 -9.91 -3.85 4.33
N ASN A 66 -9.28 -2.93 3.60
CA ASN A 66 -9.93 -2.01 2.63
C ASN A 66 -10.85 -0.93 3.21
N VAL A 67 -10.78 -0.63 4.52
CA VAL A 67 -11.33 0.63 5.05
C VAL A 67 -10.22 1.68 5.01
N PRO A 68 -10.30 2.68 4.11
CA PRO A 68 -9.32 3.76 4.08
C PRO A 68 -9.41 4.55 5.39
N ALA A 69 -8.26 4.95 5.96
CA ALA A 69 -8.28 5.97 7.00
C ALA A 69 -8.84 7.27 6.41
N ALA A 70 -9.49 8.10 7.23
CA ALA A 70 -10.18 9.31 6.77
C ALA A 70 -9.29 10.26 5.94
N ASP A 71 -8.00 10.38 6.32
CA ASP A 71 -7.02 11.25 5.67
C ASP A 71 -5.95 10.46 4.88
N ALA A 72 -6.29 9.27 4.40
CA ALA A 72 -5.34 8.45 3.65
C ALA A 72 -5.18 8.90 2.20
N LEU A 73 -3.95 8.83 1.70
CA LEU A 73 -3.70 8.82 0.26
C LEU A 73 -4.31 7.56 -0.36
N ILE A 74 -5.17 7.74 -1.37
CA ILE A 74 -5.79 6.63 -2.09
C ILE A 74 -4.92 6.29 -3.30
N LEU A 75 -4.37 5.07 -3.30
CA LEU A 75 -3.73 4.48 -4.47
C LEU A 75 -4.71 3.51 -5.12
N THR A 76 -5.06 3.76 -6.37
CA THR A 76 -6.00 2.94 -7.13
C THR A 76 -5.55 2.82 -8.58
N THR A 77 -6.18 1.92 -9.33
CA THR A 77 -5.98 1.81 -10.79
C THR A 77 -6.99 2.70 -11.52
N MET A 78 -6.69 3.07 -12.77
CA MET A 78 -7.66 3.80 -13.61
C MET A 78 -9.00 3.06 -13.70
N HIS A 79 -8.98 1.73 -13.77
CA HIS A 79 -10.19 0.89 -13.81
C HIS A 79 -11.03 1.02 -12.54
N ASN A 80 -10.39 0.91 -11.37
CA ASN A 80 -11.07 0.99 -10.08
C ASN A 80 -11.50 2.41 -9.71
N SER A 81 -11.07 3.42 -10.47
CA SER A 81 -11.49 4.81 -10.27
C SER A 81 -12.88 5.11 -10.85
N LYS A 82 -13.44 4.23 -11.67
CA LYS A 82 -14.71 4.46 -12.37
C LYS A 82 -15.84 4.72 -11.36
N GLY A 83 -16.53 5.86 -11.52
CA GLY A 83 -17.64 6.26 -10.66
C GLY A 83 -17.22 6.91 -9.33
N LEU A 84 -15.91 7.05 -9.10
CA LEU A 84 -15.36 7.80 -7.98
C LEU A 84 -14.86 9.16 -8.46
N GLU A 85 -14.68 10.10 -7.53
CA GLU A 85 -14.16 11.44 -7.80
C GLU A 85 -13.41 11.96 -6.57
N TRP A 86 -12.39 12.78 -6.82
CA TRP A 86 -11.58 13.43 -5.79
C TRP A 86 -11.24 14.86 -6.19
N ASP A 87 -11.04 15.72 -5.21
CA ASP A 87 -10.70 17.13 -5.45
C ASP A 87 -9.34 17.25 -6.17
N HIS A 88 -8.41 16.34 -5.84
CA HIS A 88 -7.10 16.26 -6.48
C HIS A 88 -6.79 14.83 -6.95
N VAL A 89 -6.37 14.68 -8.20
CA VAL A 89 -5.93 13.41 -8.79
C VAL A 89 -4.56 13.57 -9.42
N CYS A 90 -3.67 12.60 -9.15
CA CYS A 90 -2.37 12.49 -9.81
C CYS A 90 -2.33 11.20 -10.65
N ILE A 91 -2.23 11.34 -11.97
CA ILE A 91 -1.98 10.20 -12.86
C ILE A 91 -0.46 10.02 -12.98
N ILE A 92 0.05 8.97 -12.35
CA ILE A 92 1.47 8.64 -12.44
C ILE A 92 1.77 7.82 -13.69
N ARG A 93 2.97 7.99 -14.23
CA ARG A 93 3.47 7.29 -15.42
C ARG A 93 2.54 7.43 -16.62
N ALA A 94 2.16 8.66 -16.93
CA ALA A 94 1.49 9.02 -18.18
C ALA A 94 2.51 8.96 -19.35
N GLU A 95 2.99 7.75 -19.61
CA GLU A 95 4.11 7.41 -20.48
C GLU A 95 3.62 6.58 -21.67
N GLU A 96 4.30 6.71 -22.80
CA GLU A 96 4.08 5.81 -23.93
C GLU A 96 4.37 4.36 -23.51
N THR A 97 3.64 3.38 -24.08
CA THR A 97 3.62 1.94 -23.69
C THR A 97 3.01 1.61 -22.32
N VAL A 98 2.80 2.61 -21.45
CA VAL A 98 2.04 2.46 -20.19
C VAL A 98 0.59 2.80 -20.41
N VAL A 99 0.34 3.94 -21.04
CA VAL A 99 -0.99 4.38 -21.47
C VAL A 99 -0.81 5.16 -22.77
N PRO A 100 -1.15 4.60 -23.95
CA PRO A 100 -1.81 3.31 -24.14
C PRO A 100 -0.94 2.10 -23.77
N ASN A 101 -1.53 1.12 -23.10
CA ASN A 101 -0.95 -0.20 -22.91
C ASN A 101 -1.09 -1.04 -24.19
N GLU A 102 0.02 -1.56 -24.71
CA GLU A 102 0.06 -2.34 -25.96
C GLU A 102 -0.76 -3.65 -25.91
N LYS A 103 -1.14 -4.11 -24.72
CA LYS A 103 -1.96 -5.32 -24.52
C LYS A 103 -3.46 -5.08 -24.68
N SER A 104 -3.91 -3.82 -24.81
CA SER A 104 -5.31 -3.46 -25.02
C SER A 104 -5.45 -2.63 -26.28
N THR A 105 -6.69 -2.44 -26.74
CA THR A 105 -6.95 -1.59 -27.89
C THR A 105 -6.74 -0.13 -27.52
N GLU A 106 -6.18 0.67 -28.44
CA GLU A 106 -5.94 2.09 -28.18
C GLU A 106 -7.24 2.83 -27.80
N SER A 107 -8.37 2.43 -28.39
CA SER A 107 -9.68 3.04 -28.11
C SER A 107 -10.17 2.76 -26.68
N GLU A 108 -9.93 1.58 -26.14
CA GLU A 108 -10.22 1.23 -24.74
C GLU A 108 -9.31 1.99 -23.78
N GLU A 109 -8.00 1.98 -24.04
CA GLU A 109 -7.01 2.70 -23.22
C GLU A 109 -7.28 4.21 -23.21
N ARG A 110 -7.70 4.78 -24.34
CA ARG A 110 -8.08 6.19 -24.45
C ARG A 110 -9.31 6.51 -23.61
N ARG A 111 -10.33 5.65 -23.63
CA ARG A 111 -11.51 5.78 -22.76
C ARG A 111 -11.13 5.67 -21.29
N LEU A 112 -10.24 4.73 -20.96
CA LEU A 112 -9.75 4.53 -19.60
C LEU A 112 -8.98 5.75 -19.09
N PHE A 113 -8.10 6.31 -19.91
CA PHE A 113 -7.35 7.52 -19.61
C PHE A 113 -8.29 8.72 -19.40
N TYR A 114 -9.27 8.91 -20.29
CA TYR A 114 -10.31 9.92 -20.13
C TYR A 114 -11.11 9.75 -18.84
N VAL A 115 -11.49 8.52 -18.49
CA VAL A 115 -12.14 8.24 -17.21
C VAL A 115 -11.24 8.67 -16.06
N ALA A 116 -9.98 8.27 -16.04
CA ALA A 116 -9.03 8.65 -14.98
C ALA A 116 -8.86 10.18 -14.84
N MET A 117 -8.76 10.90 -15.96
CA MET A 117 -8.66 12.36 -15.98
C MET A 117 -9.90 13.03 -15.37
N THR A 118 -11.09 12.56 -15.74
CA THR A 118 -12.37 13.12 -15.26
C THR A 118 -12.72 12.72 -13.83
N ARG A 119 -11.86 12.00 -13.11
CA ARG A 119 -12.04 11.78 -11.67
C ARG A 119 -11.61 12.99 -10.84
N ALA A 120 -10.82 13.90 -11.41
CA ALA A 120 -10.39 15.13 -10.77
C ALA A 120 -11.48 16.19 -10.81
N ARG A 121 -11.82 16.80 -9.66
CA ARG A 121 -12.73 17.95 -9.62
C ARG A 121 -12.01 19.27 -9.77
N ASP A 122 -10.93 19.48 -9.01
CA ASP A 122 -10.27 20.78 -8.92
C ASP A 122 -8.88 20.78 -9.56
N ARG A 123 -8.08 19.72 -9.33
CA ARG A 123 -6.71 19.63 -9.86
C ARG A 123 -6.39 18.25 -10.40
N LEU A 124 -5.89 18.23 -11.63
CA LEU A 124 -5.31 17.06 -12.26
C LEU A 124 -3.82 17.30 -12.46
N GLU A 125 -3.00 16.41 -11.92
CA GLU A 125 -1.56 16.38 -12.19
C GLU A 125 -1.19 15.09 -12.90
N MET A 126 -0.15 15.16 -13.72
CA MET A 126 0.38 13.99 -14.42
C MET A 126 1.91 13.98 -14.32
N SER A 127 2.48 12.79 -14.25
CA SER A 127 3.94 12.63 -14.22
C SER A 127 4.41 11.56 -15.21
N THR A 128 5.61 11.78 -15.73
CA THR A 128 6.36 10.86 -16.59
C THR A 128 7.80 10.76 -16.09
N ALA A 129 8.42 9.59 -16.20
CA ALA A 129 9.85 9.44 -15.97
C ALA A 129 10.65 10.11 -17.10
N LYS A 130 11.69 10.89 -16.76
CA LYS A 130 12.51 11.66 -17.72
C LYS A 130 13.06 10.86 -18.91
N LYS A 131 13.29 9.55 -18.73
CA LYS A 131 13.83 8.65 -19.76
C LYS A 131 12.77 8.05 -20.69
N ASN A 132 11.49 8.20 -20.36
CA ASN A 132 10.37 7.60 -21.08
C ASN A 132 9.62 8.71 -21.85
N PRO A 133 9.23 8.46 -23.11
CA PRO A 133 8.37 9.39 -23.84
C PRO A 133 7.04 9.61 -23.11
N THR A 134 6.57 10.85 -23.08
CA THR A 134 5.21 11.17 -22.60
C THR A 134 4.17 10.45 -23.45
N SER A 135 3.12 9.95 -22.81
CA SER A 135 1.97 9.35 -23.49
C SER A 135 1.42 10.27 -24.58
N ARG A 136 1.17 9.72 -25.77
CA ARG A 136 0.48 10.45 -26.83
C ARG A 136 -0.87 11.05 -26.38
N PHE A 137 -1.59 10.41 -25.45
CA PHE A 137 -2.88 10.91 -24.97
C PHE A 137 -2.76 12.20 -24.18
N VAL A 138 -1.63 12.43 -23.48
CA VAL A 138 -1.36 13.69 -22.78
C VAL A 138 -1.15 14.83 -23.79
N LEU A 139 -0.40 14.54 -24.86
CA LEU A 139 -0.13 15.51 -25.93
C LEU A 139 -1.41 15.89 -26.67
N GLU A 140 -2.25 14.89 -26.99
CA GLU A 140 -3.54 15.10 -27.63
C GLU A 140 -4.52 15.90 -26.76
N ALA A 141 -4.45 15.74 -25.44
CA ALA A 141 -5.25 16.51 -24.50
C ALA A 141 -4.82 17.99 -24.39
N SER A 142 -3.74 18.40 -25.06
CA SER A 142 -3.18 19.76 -25.02
C SER A 142 -2.86 20.22 -23.60
N LEU A 143 -2.42 19.28 -22.74
CA LEU A 143 -2.09 19.52 -21.33
C LEU A 143 -0.59 19.86 -21.10
N THR A 144 0.15 20.11 -22.18
CA THR A 144 1.60 20.44 -22.18
C THR A 144 1.86 21.86 -22.63
#